data_AF-A0A2T1EGI6-F1
#
_entry.id   AF-A0A2T1EGI6-F1
#
_cell.length_a   1.000
_cell.length_b   1.000
_cell.length_c   1.000
_cell.angle_alpha   90.00
_cell.angle_beta   90.00
_cell.angle_gamma   90.00
#
_symmetry.space_group_name_H-M   'P 1'
#
loop_
_entity.id
_entity.type
_entity.pdbx_description
1 polymer ?
#
loop_
_entity_poly.entity_id
_entity_poly.type
_entity_poly.pdbx_seq_one_letter_code
_entity_poly.pdbx_strand_id
1 'polypeptide(L)'
;MRLETEFRFCLQRQSLEWAFQQASTAPAHIDIAAPTLADLKQAIAPSMWVKLVQSPSAYSSDEALLLCQGGDRQWLVWVPDYGEIMLEREQFDPFS
;
A
#
# COMPACT_ATOMS: atom_id res chain seq x y z
N MET A 1 16.46 1.27 14.05
CA MET A 1 17.22 2.13 13.12
C MET A 1 16.45 3.45 12.93
N ARG A 2 17.06 4.61 13.21
CA ARG A 2 16.35 5.92 13.20
C ARG A 2 15.80 6.30 11.82
N LEU A 3 16.53 5.93 10.77
CA LEU A 3 16.16 6.20 9.38
C LEU A 3 14.84 5.54 8.98
N GLU A 4 14.61 4.33 9.47
CA GLU A 4 13.42 3.54 9.16
C GLU A 4 12.15 4.13 9.79
N THR A 5 12.29 4.65 11.01
CA THR A 5 11.21 5.36 11.70
C THR A 5 10.90 6.69 11.01
N GLU A 6 11.91 7.44 10.57
CA GLU A 6 11.69 8.68 9.83
C GLU A 6 11.10 8.43 8.44
N PHE A 7 11.51 7.36 7.78
CA PHE A 7 10.93 6.94 6.50
C PHE A 7 9.45 6.56 6.65
N ARG A 8 9.10 5.76 7.67
CA ARG A 8 7.69 5.48 8.02
C ARG A 8 6.92 6.76 8.28
N PHE A 9 7.49 7.71 9.03
CA PHE A 9 6.82 8.96 9.36
C PHE A 9 6.58 9.84 8.12
N CYS A 10 7.56 9.93 7.22
CA CYS A 10 7.42 10.67 5.96
C CYS A 10 6.38 10.05 5.02
N LEU A 11 6.40 8.73 4.84
CA LEU A 11 5.41 8.03 4.02
C LEU A 11 4.01 8.14 4.60
N GLN A 12 3.86 8.02 5.92
CA GLN A 12 2.57 8.19 6.58
C GLN A 12 2.05 9.61 6.44
N ARG A 13 2.91 10.63 6.52
CA ARG A 13 2.52 12.02 6.32
C ARG A 13 2.09 12.27 4.86
N GLN A 14 2.83 11.75 3.89
CA GLN A 14 2.51 11.86 2.47
C GLN A 14 1.20 11.13 2.11
N SER A 15 0.97 9.96 2.72
CA SER A 15 -0.30 9.23 2.64
C SER A 15 -1.48 10.05 3.18
N LEU A 16 -1.33 10.64 4.37
CA LEU A 16 -2.33 11.51 4.98
C LEU A 16 -2.64 12.73 4.10
N GLU A 17 -1.61 13.34 3.51
CA GLU A 17 -1.76 14.44 2.56
C GLU A 17 -2.55 14.01 1.31
N TRP A 18 -2.27 12.83 0.75
CA TRP A 18 -3.02 12.30 -0.40
C TRP A 18 -4.46 11.92 -0.07
N ALA A 19 -4.72 11.32 1.09
CA ALA A 19 -6.08 11.01 1.55
C ALA A 19 -6.91 12.28 1.74
N PHE A 20 -6.31 13.34 2.28
CA PHE A 20 -6.95 14.65 2.44
C PHE A 20 -7.27 15.31 1.09
N GLN A 21 -6.38 15.15 0.10
CA GLN A 21 -6.57 15.72 -1.25
C GLN A 21 -7.68 15.00 -2.04
N GLN A 22 -7.81 13.67 -1.90
CA GLN A 22 -8.91 12.90 -2.50
C GLN A 22 -10.26 13.28 -1.88
N ALA A 23 -10.33 13.44 -0.55
CA ALA A 23 -11.53 13.91 0.14
C ALA A 23 -11.94 15.33 -0.28
N SER A 24 -10.97 16.18 -0.67
CA SER A 24 -11.22 17.56 -1.12
C SER A 24 -11.49 17.68 -2.63
N THR A 25 -11.29 16.63 -3.41
CA THR A 25 -11.48 16.61 -4.87
C THR A 25 -12.65 15.71 -5.26
N ALA A 26 -13.78 15.80 -4.54
CA ALA A 26 -15.03 15.22 -5.01
C ALA A 26 -15.73 16.23 -5.94
N PRO A 27 -15.70 16.07 -7.28
CA PRO A 27 -16.55 16.86 -8.14
C PRO A 27 -18.01 16.45 -7.92
N ALA A 28 -18.87 17.44 -7.70
CA ALA A 28 -20.31 17.29 -7.73
C ALA A 28 -20.79 17.06 -9.17
N HIS A 29 -20.50 15.90 -9.76
CA HIS A 29 -21.20 15.44 -10.96
C HIS A 29 -21.36 13.92 -10.97
N ILE A 30 -22.55 13.53 -10.49
CA ILE A 30 -23.41 12.40 -10.88
C ILE A 30 -22.83 11.51 -12.00
N ASP A 31 -22.34 10.33 -11.64
CA ASP A 31 -22.89 8.99 -11.94
C ASP A 31 -21.75 7.97 -11.73
N ILE A 32 -21.58 7.47 -10.51
CA ILE A 32 -20.60 6.41 -10.22
C ILE A 32 -21.31 5.40 -9.34
N ALA A 33 -21.53 4.20 -9.90
CA ALA A 33 -21.92 3.02 -9.15
C ALA A 33 -21.05 2.96 -7.89
N ALA A 34 -21.71 3.05 -6.73
CA ALA A 34 -21.02 2.89 -5.45
C ALA A 34 -20.09 1.67 -5.56
N PRO A 35 -18.80 1.78 -5.20
CA PRO A 35 -17.92 0.62 -5.24
C PRO A 35 -18.61 -0.46 -4.42
N THR A 36 -18.99 -1.55 -5.09
CA THR A 36 -19.69 -2.64 -4.41
C THR A 36 -18.81 -3.12 -3.26
N LEU A 37 -19.40 -3.63 -2.18
CA LEU A 37 -18.65 -4.12 -1.01
C LEU A 37 -17.53 -5.11 -1.40
N ALA A 38 -17.68 -5.80 -2.53
CA ALA A 38 -16.69 -6.68 -3.15
C ALA A 38 -15.46 -5.94 -3.71
N ASP A 39 -15.64 -4.75 -4.28
CA ASP A 39 -14.57 -3.92 -4.85
C ASP A 39 -13.72 -3.26 -3.74
N LEU A 40 -14.37 -2.81 -2.66
CA LEU A 40 -13.68 -2.31 -1.46
C LEU A 40 -12.88 -3.41 -0.76
N LYS A 41 -13.35 -4.66 -0.80
CA LYS A 41 -12.61 -5.83 -0.32
C LYS A 41 -11.43 -6.21 -1.22
N GLN A 42 -11.11 -5.43 -2.25
CA GLN A 42 -9.93 -5.60 -3.09
C GLN A 42 -9.19 -4.28 -3.35
N ALA A 43 -9.61 -3.19 -2.70
CA ALA A 43 -9.01 -1.88 -2.82
C ALA A 43 -7.62 -1.89 -2.17
N ILE A 44 -6.61 -2.15 -3.00
CA ILE A 44 -5.21 -2.02 -2.65
C ILE A 44 -4.84 -0.56 -2.89
N ALA A 45 -4.44 0.14 -1.85
CA ALA A 45 -3.97 1.52 -1.93
C ALA A 45 -2.47 1.59 -1.62
N PRO A 46 -1.75 2.57 -2.18
CA PRO A 46 -0.42 2.92 -1.66
C PRO A 46 -0.53 3.25 -0.17
N SER A 47 0.58 3.13 0.55
CA SER A 47 0.72 3.31 2.00
C SER A 47 -0.08 2.34 2.89
N MET A 48 -0.60 1.25 2.32
CA MET A 48 -1.14 0.15 3.11
C MET A 48 -0.05 -0.83 3.52
N TRP A 49 -0.09 -1.27 4.76
CA TRP A 49 0.67 -2.42 5.22
C TRP A 49 -0.05 -3.70 4.80
N VAL A 50 0.69 -4.61 4.19
CA VAL A 50 0.20 -5.90 3.71
C VAL A 50 1.09 -7.01 4.24
N LYS A 51 0.52 -8.20 4.41
CA LYS A 51 1.30 -9.36 4.84
C LYS A 51 1.81 -10.11 3.62
N LEU A 52 3.11 -10.37 3.57
CA LEU A 52 3.75 -11.17 2.54
C LEU A 52 3.34 -12.64 2.70
N VAL A 53 3.06 -13.30 1.59
CA VAL A 53 2.79 -14.74 1.54
C VAL A 53 4.07 -15.53 1.80
N GLN A 54 5.20 -15.01 1.31
CA GLN A 54 6.54 -15.54 1.58
C GLN A 54 7.50 -14.39 1.85
N SER A 55 8.26 -14.47 2.93
CA SER A 55 9.32 -13.53 3.24
C SER A 55 10.47 -13.68 2.24
N PRO A 56 11.04 -12.56 1.73
CA PRO A 56 12.11 -12.61 0.73
C PRO A 56 13.44 -13.12 1.31
N SER A 57 13.62 -13.08 2.63
CA SER A 57 14.74 -13.71 3.32
C SER A 57 14.37 -14.12 4.75
N ALA A 58 15.15 -15.00 5.36
CA ALA A 58 14.93 -15.47 6.74
C ALA A 58 15.05 -14.38 7.81
N TYR A 59 15.56 -13.19 7.46
CA TYR A 59 15.73 -12.05 8.36
C TYR A 59 14.76 -10.91 8.04
N SER A 60 13.95 -11.06 6.99
CA SER A 60 12.98 -10.05 6.58
C SER A 60 11.70 -10.17 7.38
N SER A 61 11.01 -9.05 7.57
CA SER A 61 9.65 -9.09 8.10
C SER A 61 8.69 -9.71 7.08
N ASP A 62 7.66 -10.41 7.58
CA ASP A 62 6.55 -10.89 6.75
C ASP A 62 5.52 -9.78 6.46
N GLU A 63 5.80 -8.54 6.83
CA GLU A 63 4.95 -7.38 6.52
C GLU A 63 5.68 -6.44 5.56
N ALA A 64 4.93 -5.82 4.65
CA ALA A 64 5.45 -4.87 3.69
C ALA A 64 4.53 -3.66 3.55
N LEU A 65 5.12 -2.49 3.36
CA LEU A 65 4.39 -1.26 3.07
C LEU A 65 4.31 -1.08 1.55
N LEU A 66 3.10 -1.02 1.00
CA LEU A 66 2.90 -0.70 -0.41
C LEU A 66 3.30 0.76 -0.66
N LEU A 67 4.21 1.00 -1.59
CA LEU A 67 4.64 2.35 -1.95
C LEU A 67 3.82 2.88 -3.13
N CYS A 68 3.82 2.14 -4.24
CA CYS A 68 3.07 2.49 -5.44
C CYS A 68 2.83 1.27 -6.33
N GLN A 69 1.83 1.37 -7.21
CA GLN A 69 1.59 0.37 -8.24
C GLN A 69 2.55 0.62 -9.41
N GLY A 70 3.44 -0.35 -9.66
CA GLY A 70 4.39 -0.30 -10.78
C GLY A 70 3.82 -0.82 -12.10
N GLY A 71 2.78 -1.66 -12.04
CA GLY A 71 2.11 -2.25 -13.20
C GLY A 71 0.75 -2.86 -12.82
N ASP A 72 0.05 -3.48 -13.77
CA ASP A 72 -1.32 -3.99 -13.58
C ASP A 72 -1.46 -4.87 -12.33
N ARG A 73 -0.47 -5.73 -12.06
CA ARG A 73 -0.44 -6.63 -10.90
C ARG A 73 0.80 -6.44 -10.03
N GLN A 74 1.64 -5.47 -10.36
CA GLN A 74 2.93 -5.25 -9.72
C GLN A 74 2.88 -4.05 -8.79
N TRP A 75 3.38 -4.25 -7.59
CA TRP A 75 3.46 -3.25 -6.54
C TRP A 75 4.90 -3.11 -6.08
N LEU A 76 5.39 -1.88 -6.08
CA LEU A 76 6.61 -1.55 -5.38
C LEU A 76 6.27 -1.50 -3.89
N VAL A 77 6.97 -2.30 -3.11
CA VAL A 77 6.76 -2.39 -1.67
C VAL A 77 8.07 -2.17 -0.94
N TRP A 78 7.97 -1.79 0.33
CA TRP A 78 9.09 -1.70 1.24
C TRP A 78 8.92 -2.71 2.38
N VAL A 79 9.91 -3.57 2.55
CA VAL A 79 9.94 -4.63 3.56
C VAL A 79 10.97 -4.26 4.63
N PRO A 80 10.59 -4.21 5.92
CA PRO A 80 11.54 -4.02 7.02
C PRO A 80 12.65 -5.07 6.97
N ASP A 81 13.88 -4.65 7.27
CA ASP A 81 15.10 -5.48 7.27
C ASP A 81 15.50 -6.06 5.89
N TYR A 82 14.82 -5.66 4.80
CA TYR A 82 15.16 -6.05 3.43
C TYR A 82 15.31 -4.85 2.49
N GLY A 83 14.40 -3.87 2.57
CA GLY A 83 14.37 -2.70 1.70
C GLY A 83 13.24 -2.76 0.65
N GLU A 84 13.43 -2.07 -0.47
CA GLU A 84 12.44 -1.93 -1.54
C GLU A 84 12.48 -3.14 -2.50
N ILE A 85 11.32 -3.70 -2.83
CA ILE A 85 11.18 -4.84 -3.75
C ILE A 85 9.90 -4.72 -4.56
N MET A 86 9.93 -5.22 -5.80
CA MET A 86 8.74 -5.35 -6.63
C MET A 86 8.05 -6.69 -6.32
N LEU A 87 6.77 -6.64 -5.96
CA LEU A 87 5.94 -7.82 -5.73
C LEU A 87 4.77 -7.89 -6.68
N GLU A 88 4.36 -9.10 -6.99
CA GLU A 88 3.08 -9.36 -7.66
C GLU A 88 1.96 -9.38 -6.62
N ARG A 89 0.73 -9.01 -7.02
CA ARG A 89 -0.46 -8.99 -6.16
C ARG A 89 -0.71 -10.31 -5.42
N GLU A 90 -0.36 -11.44 -6.03
CA GLU A 90 -0.47 -12.77 -5.42
C GLU A 90 0.56 -13.06 -4.31
N GLN A 91 1.59 -12.23 -4.17
CA GLN A 91 2.67 -12.44 -3.17
C GLN A 91 2.38 -11.78 -1.83
N PHE A 92 1.24 -11.10 -1.67
CA PHE A 92 0.84 -10.49 -0.43
C PHE A 92 -0.68 -10.52 -0.23
N ASP A 93 -1.12 -10.51 1.02
CA ASP A 93 -2.53 -10.43 1.39
C ASP A 93 -2.83 -9.07 2.04
N PRO A 94 -3.72 -8.26 1.44
CA PRO A 94 -4.08 -6.94 1.95
C PRO A 94 -5.11 -6.95 3.11
N PHE A 95 -5.64 -8.11 3.53
CA PHE A 95 -6.70 -8.22 4.55
C PHE A 95 -6.36 -9.19 5.70
N SER A 96 -5.10 -9.60 5.83
CA SER A 96 -4.64 -10.55 6.86
C SER A 96 -4.57 -9.95 8.26
#